data_AF-A0A4D4MVH0-F1
#
_entry.id   AF-A0A4D4MVH0-F1
#
_cell.length_a   1.000
_cell.length_b   1.000
_cell.length_c   1.000
_cell.angle_alpha   90.00
_cell.angle_beta   90.00
_cell.angle_gamma   90.00
#
_symmetry.space_group_name_H-M   'P 1'
#
loop_
_entity.id
_entity.type
_entity.pdbx_description
1 polymer ?
#
loop_
_entity_poly.entity_id
_entity_poly.type
_entity_poly.pdbx_seq_one_letter_code
_entity_poly.pdbx_strand_id
1 'polypeptide(L)'
;MSDVSDPNDESEMDNESEGDPLSGWSRFAAGFTGLALSSVGAAAVFMTNNQAGSVALILGGIVFLLMLVSGNPLLSFGHGDTQMKFATKRRRERAIEEAREASPQEARRALDVLRTVDPGAGSDVNFMRTSALVYERLIVAELTRLFPEYGVLEQGVDLGADLRVVTPDQRSVSIEMKYLTQKSFVSAQYVRQLLGMASISVEGHLLVSNRALTRPAAELLSDARRRGIKVEFSRWRDEQDNGDLYEAVSALLHADGGAS
;
A
#
# COMPACT_ATOMS: atom_id res chain seq x y z
N MET A 1 47.08 12.30 -24.28
CA MET A 1 46.65 12.18 -25.68
C MET A 1 46.80 10.72 -26.07
N SER A 2 45.75 9.94 -25.80
CA SER A 2 45.58 8.57 -26.27
C SER A 2 44.09 8.44 -26.54
N ASP A 3 43.82 8.36 -27.83
CA ASP A 3 42.55 8.26 -28.51
C ASP A 3 41.95 6.88 -28.22
N VAL A 4 40.83 6.84 -27.50
CA VAL A 4 40.01 5.64 -27.32
C VAL A 4 38.66 5.97 -27.92
N SER A 5 38.60 5.79 -29.23
CA SER A 5 37.36 5.70 -29.99
C SER A 5 36.75 4.33 -29.69
N ASP A 6 35.64 4.29 -28.94
CA ASP A 6 34.80 3.10 -28.81
C ASP A 6 33.58 3.29 -29.74
N PRO A 7 33.46 2.50 -30.82
CA PRO A 7 32.43 2.67 -31.81
C PRO A 7 31.12 2.04 -31.36
N ASN A 8 30.02 2.78 -31.53
CA ASN A 8 28.69 2.27 -31.88
C ASN A 8 28.34 0.88 -31.33
N ASP A 9 27.90 0.83 -30.07
CA ASP A 9 26.93 -0.19 -29.65
C ASP A 9 25.54 0.43 -29.83
N GLU A 10 25.12 0.49 -31.10
CA GLU A 10 23.73 0.73 -31.49
C GLU A 10 22.91 -0.45 -30.95
N SER A 11 22.48 -0.29 -29.71
CA SER A 11 21.40 -1.08 -29.15
C SER A 11 20.17 -0.83 -30.01
N GLU A 12 19.96 -1.74 -30.96
CA GLU A 12 18.68 -2.04 -31.60
C GLU A 12 17.67 -2.17 -30.46
N MET A 13 17.02 -1.05 -30.14
CA MET A 13 15.80 -1.04 -29.38
C MET A 13 14.79 -1.76 -30.28
N ASP A 14 14.66 -3.07 -30.04
CA ASP A 14 13.54 -3.88 -30.46
C ASP A 14 12.29 -3.05 -30.23
N ASN A 15 11.80 -2.51 -31.34
CA ASN A 15 10.62 -1.69 -31.43
C ASN A 15 9.47 -2.64 -31.04
N GLU A 16 9.14 -2.66 -29.75
CA GLU A 16 8.06 -3.45 -29.18
C GLU A 16 6.85 -3.21 -30.06
N SER A 17 6.50 -4.23 -30.85
CA SER A 17 5.37 -4.19 -31.77
C SER A 17 4.12 -3.88 -30.96
N GLU A 18 3.75 -2.61 -30.90
CA GLU A 18 2.40 -2.16 -30.61
C GLU A 18 1.52 -2.94 -31.57
N GLY A 19 0.78 -3.92 -31.05
CA GLY A 19 -0.04 -4.79 -31.87
C GLY A 19 -0.96 -3.94 -32.73
N ASP A 20 -0.79 -4.03 -34.05
CA ASP A 20 -1.51 -3.20 -35.01
C ASP A 20 -3.02 -3.21 -34.71
N PRO A 21 -3.67 -2.04 -34.67
CA PRO A 21 -5.10 -1.95 -34.43
C PRO A 21 -5.85 -2.80 -35.46
N LEU A 22 -6.81 -3.60 -34.97
CA LEU A 22 -7.61 -4.49 -35.82
C LEU A 22 -8.20 -3.70 -36.99
N SER A 23 -7.97 -4.20 -38.22
CA SER A 23 -8.56 -3.63 -39.42
C SER A 23 -10.08 -3.49 -39.25
N GLY A 24 -10.65 -2.41 -39.79
CA GLY A 24 -12.08 -2.12 -39.67
C GLY A 24 -12.97 -3.28 -40.13
N TRP A 25 -12.49 -4.09 -41.07
CA TRP A 25 -13.17 -5.29 -41.54
C TRP A 25 -13.17 -6.41 -40.50
N SER A 26 -12.05 -6.61 -39.79
CA SER A 26 -11.95 -7.58 -38.70
C SER A 26 -12.88 -7.23 -37.54
N ARG A 27 -13.04 -5.94 -37.23
CA ARG A 27 -14.01 -5.47 -36.22
C ARG A 27 -15.44 -5.79 -36.62
N PHE A 28 -15.80 -5.54 -37.87
CA PHE A 28 -17.13 -5.85 -38.39
C PHE A 28 -17.42 -7.36 -38.37
N ALA A 29 -16.47 -8.19 -38.81
CA ALA A 29 -16.59 -9.65 -38.81
C ALA A 29 -16.72 -10.22 -37.39
N ALA A 30 -15.94 -9.71 -36.43
CA ALA A 30 -16.04 -10.09 -35.02
C ALA A 30 -17.41 -9.72 -34.42
N GLY A 31 -17.92 -8.53 -34.74
CA GLY A 31 -19.24 -8.09 -34.28
C GLY A 31 -20.38 -8.93 -34.84
N PHE A 32 -20.33 -9.25 -36.13
CA PHE A 32 -21.33 -10.11 -36.77
C PHE A 32 -21.29 -11.53 -36.18
N THR A 33 -20.09 -12.09 -35.98
CA THR A 33 -19.91 -13.41 -35.38
C THR A 33 -20.42 -13.46 -33.94
N GLY A 34 -20.13 -12.43 -33.13
CA GLY A 34 -20.63 -12.31 -31.76
C GLY A 34 -22.15 -12.22 -31.68
N LEU A 35 -22.78 -11.45 -32.58
CA LEU A 35 -24.24 -11.37 -32.68
C LEU A 35 -24.87 -12.70 -33.10
N ALA A 36 -24.27 -13.37 -34.09
CA ALA A 36 -24.75 -14.67 -34.57
C ALA A 36 -24.65 -15.74 -33.46
N LEU A 37 -23.51 -15.84 -32.77
CA LEU A 37 -23.31 -16.78 -31.67
C LEU A 37 -24.23 -16.49 -30.49
N SER A 38 -24.44 -15.22 -30.14
CA SER A 38 -25.36 -14.83 -29.05
C SER A 38 -26.81 -15.19 -29.39
N SER A 39 -27.23 -14.96 -30.64
CA SER A 39 -28.58 -15.27 -31.11
C SER A 39 -28.84 -16.79 -31.16
N VAL A 40 -27.86 -17.55 -31.65
CA VAL A 40 -27.91 -19.02 -31.68
C VAL A 40 -27.87 -19.61 -30.26
N GLY A 41 -27.02 -19.08 -29.39
CA GLY A 41 -26.95 -19.49 -27.98
C GLY A 41 -28.26 -19.26 -27.23
N ALA A 42 -28.90 -18.10 -27.42
CA ALA A 42 -30.19 -17.78 -26.82
C ALA A 42 -31.31 -18.73 -27.31
N ALA A 43 -31.37 -19.00 -28.63
CA ALA A 43 -32.33 -19.95 -29.19
C ALA A 43 -32.09 -21.39 -28.69
N ALA A 44 -30.83 -21.79 -28.54
CA ALA A 44 -30.47 -23.11 -28.03
C ALA A 44 -30.95 -23.35 -26.59
N VAL A 45 -30.93 -22.33 -25.70
CA VAL A 45 -31.47 -22.46 -24.33
C VAL A 45 -32.93 -22.95 -24.31
N PHE A 46 -33.73 -22.55 -25.30
CA PHE A 46 -35.15 -22.93 -25.37
C PHE A 46 -35.39 -24.26 -26.08
N MET A 47 -34.46 -24.74 -26.91
CA MET A 47 -34.63 -25.96 -27.71
C MET A 47 -33.95 -27.18 -27.10
N THR A 48 -32.96 -27.03 -26.22
CA THR A 48 -32.19 -28.16 -25.68
C THR A 48 -32.32 -28.30 -24.17
N ASN A 49 -32.56 -29.52 -23.68
CA ASN A 49 -32.49 -29.87 -22.26
C ASN A 49 -31.04 -29.96 -21.74
N ASN A 50 -30.03 -29.76 -22.59
CA ASN A 50 -28.62 -29.80 -22.22
C ASN A 50 -28.10 -28.39 -21.90
N GLN A 51 -28.27 -27.98 -20.64
CA GLN A 51 -27.97 -26.63 -20.15
C GLN A 51 -26.48 -26.25 -20.24
N ALA A 52 -25.57 -27.22 -20.30
CA ALA A 52 -24.13 -26.96 -20.31
C ALA A 52 -23.64 -26.32 -21.63
N GLY A 53 -24.21 -26.72 -22.77
CA GLY A 53 -23.78 -26.21 -24.08
C GLY A 53 -24.27 -24.79 -24.37
N SER A 54 -25.48 -24.45 -23.93
CA SER A 54 -26.07 -23.14 -24.16
C SER A 54 -25.41 -22.02 -23.33
N VAL A 55 -24.98 -22.33 -22.10
CA VAL A 55 -24.24 -21.38 -21.25
C VAL A 55 -22.88 -21.05 -21.86
N ALA A 56 -22.18 -22.04 -22.42
CA ALA A 56 -20.89 -21.82 -23.10
C ALA A 56 -21.02 -20.91 -24.33
N LEU A 57 -22.08 -21.07 -25.13
CA LEU A 57 -22.35 -20.22 -26.31
C LEU A 57 -22.66 -18.77 -25.92
N ILE A 58 -23.44 -18.55 -24.85
CA ILE A 58 -23.74 -17.20 -24.34
C ILE A 58 -22.47 -16.52 -23.83
N LEU A 59 -21.66 -17.22 -23.04
CA LEU A 59 -20.37 -16.69 -22.56
C LEU A 59 -19.42 -16.37 -23.71
N GLY A 60 -19.33 -17.25 -24.72
CA GLY A 60 -18.56 -16.99 -25.93
C GLY A 60 -19.05 -15.73 -26.66
N GLY A 61 -20.36 -15.56 -26.81
CA GLY A 61 -20.96 -14.37 -27.42
C GLY A 61 -20.61 -13.06 -26.69
N ILE A 62 -20.70 -13.05 -25.35
CA ILE A 62 -20.33 -11.89 -24.51
C ILE A 62 -18.86 -11.52 -24.72
N VAL A 63 -17.97 -12.51 -24.76
CA VAL A 63 -16.53 -12.30 -24.98
C VAL A 63 -16.25 -11.64 -26.34
N PHE A 64 -16.90 -12.10 -27.41
CA PHE A 64 -16.76 -11.47 -28.73
C PHE A 64 -17.37 -10.07 -28.81
N LEU A 65 -18.49 -9.81 -28.12
CA LEU A 65 -19.07 -8.47 -28.02
C LEU A 65 -18.15 -7.51 -27.26
N LEU A 66 -17.46 -7.98 -26.22
CA LEU A 66 -16.45 -7.19 -25.50
C LEU A 66 -15.25 -6.85 -26.39
N MET A 67 -14.79 -7.77 -27.26
CA MET A 67 -13.76 -7.45 -28.26
C MET A 67 -14.22 -6.38 -29.26
N LEU A 68 -15.48 -6.43 -29.70
CA LEU A 68 -16.04 -5.45 -30.62
C LEU A 68 -16.02 -4.04 -30.03
N VAL A 69 -16.50 -3.89 -28.79
CA VAL A 69 -16.60 -2.60 -28.10
C VAL A 69 -15.22 -2.06 -27.74
N SER A 70 -14.32 -2.91 -27.22
CA SER A 70 -12.97 -2.48 -26.80
C SER A 70 -12.02 -2.23 -27.97
N GLY A 71 -12.26 -2.82 -29.15
CA GLY A 71 -11.38 -2.71 -30.31
C GLY A 71 -10.07 -3.48 -30.21
N ASN A 72 -9.84 -4.16 -29.08
CA ASN A 72 -8.63 -4.93 -28.83
C ASN A 72 -8.96 -6.43 -28.88
N PRO A 73 -8.19 -7.24 -29.63
CA PRO A 73 -8.37 -8.69 -29.62
C PRO A 73 -7.98 -9.24 -28.23
N LEU A 74 -8.72 -10.21 -27.69
CA LEU A 74 -8.26 -10.99 -26.53
C LEU A 74 -7.18 -11.99 -27.01
N LEU A 75 -6.05 -11.48 -27.52
CA LEU A 75 -4.92 -12.30 -27.95
C LEU A 75 -4.06 -12.80 -26.78
N SER A 76 -4.43 -12.51 -25.54
CA SER A 76 -3.64 -12.87 -24.37
C SER A 76 -4.19 -14.12 -23.67
N PHE A 77 -4.19 -15.27 -24.34
CA PHE A 77 -4.27 -16.57 -23.66
C PHE A 77 -3.11 -17.52 -23.99
N GLY A 78 -2.17 -17.11 -24.84
CA GLY A 78 -1.07 -17.98 -25.29
C GLY A 78 0.35 -17.49 -25.02
N HIS A 79 0.66 -16.22 -25.28
CA HIS A 79 2.03 -15.67 -25.23
C HIS A 79 2.11 -14.23 -24.66
N GLY A 80 0.99 -13.68 -24.15
CA GLY A 80 0.86 -12.27 -23.70
C GLY A 80 1.02 -12.03 -22.19
N ASP A 81 1.24 -13.08 -21.40
CA ASP A 81 1.37 -12.97 -19.93
C ASP A 81 2.55 -12.10 -19.51
N THR A 82 3.61 -12.07 -20.32
CA THR A 82 4.81 -11.27 -20.01
C THR A 82 4.57 -9.79 -20.28
N GLN A 83 3.92 -9.42 -21.39
CA GLN A 83 3.61 -8.02 -21.72
C GLN A 83 2.59 -7.40 -20.74
N MET A 84 1.58 -8.17 -20.32
CA MET A 84 0.63 -7.72 -19.29
C MET A 84 1.30 -7.46 -17.94
N LYS A 85 2.29 -8.28 -17.56
CA LYS A 85 3.08 -8.06 -16.34
C LYS A 85 3.89 -6.77 -16.40
N PHE A 86 4.52 -6.46 -17.53
CA PHE A 86 5.26 -5.21 -17.71
C PHE A 86 4.36 -3.98 -17.67
N ALA A 87 3.21 -4.01 -18.35
CA ALA A 87 2.24 -2.91 -18.32
C ALA A 87 1.71 -2.66 -16.89
N THR A 88 1.39 -3.73 -16.16
CA THR A 88 0.94 -3.64 -14.76
C THR A 88 2.04 -3.07 -13.86
N LYS A 89 3.28 -3.54 -14.03
CA LYS A 89 4.44 -3.04 -13.28
C LYS A 89 4.70 -1.56 -13.54
N ARG A 90 4.73 -1.11 -14.81
CA ARG A 90 4.92 0.31 -15.16
C ARG A 90 3.83 1.21 -14.57
N ARG A 91 2.56 0.76 -14.61
CA ARG A 91 1.44 1.50 -13.98
C ARG A 91 1.61 1.61 -12.46
N ARG A 92 2.04 0.52 -11.81
CA ARG A 92 2.33 0.51 -10.37
C ARG A 92 3.46 1.47 -10.01
N GLU A 93 4.57 1.44 -10.75
CA GLU A 93 5.72 2.32 -10.54
C GLU A 93 5.33 3.79 -10.69
N ARG A 94 4.55 4.12 -11.74
CA ARG A 94 4.04 5.49 -11.93
C ARG A 94 3.17 5.97 -10.78
N ALA A 95 2.21 5.14 -10.35
CA ALA A 95 1.33 5.48 -9.24
C ALA A 95 2.08 5.60 -7.90
N ILE A 96 3.14 4.82 -7.68
CA ILE A 96 4.02 4.94 -6.51
C ILE A 96 4.79 6.26 -6.56
N GLU A 97 5.29 6.67 -7.73
CA GLU A 97 6.03 7.92 -7.88
C GLU A 97 5.12 9.14 -7.69
N GLU A 98 3.93 9.14 -8.30
CA GLU A 98 2.90 10.17 -8.08
C GLU A 98 2.54 10.28 -6.60
N ALA A 99 2.44 9.16 -5.87
CA ALA A 99 2.17 9.17 -4.43
C ALA A 99 3.31 9.75 -3.59
N ARG A 100 4.57 9.75 -4.06
CA ARG A 100 5.69 10.36 -3.32
C ARG A 100 5.64 11.88 -3.38
N GLU A 101 5.26 12.41 -4.54
CA GLU A 101 5.18 13.86 -4.80
C GLU A 101 3.91 14.50 -4.24
N ALA A 102 2.84 13.72 -4.05
CA ALA A 102 1.56 14.21 -3.54
C ALA A 102 1.59 14.59 -2.04
N SER A 103 0.54 15.29 -1.61
CA SER A 103 0.28 15.49 -0.17
C SER A 103 0.04 14.15 0.53
N PRO A 104 0.32 14.01 1.85
CA PRO A 104 0.19 12.72 2.54
C PRO A 104 -1.22 12.09 2.41
N GLN A 105 -2.27 12.91 2.43
CA GLN A 105 -3.66 12.44 2.28
C GLN A 105 -3.96 11.97 0.85
N GLU A 106 -3.50 12.69 -0.17
CA GLU A 106 -3.66 12.29 -1.58
C GLU A 106 -2.85 11.05 -1.90
N ALA A 107 -1.61 10.98 -1.42
CA ALA A 107 -0.72 9.84 -1.55
C ALA A 107 -1.35 8.57 -0.97
N ARG A 108 -1.94 8.66 0.22
CA ARG A 108 -2.67 7.55 0.84
C ARG A 108 -3.83 7.08 -0.02
N ARG A 109 -4.67 8.01 -0.51
CA ARG A 109 -5.80 7.66 -1.38
C ARG A 109 -5.32 6.99 -2.67
N ALA A 110 -4.26 7.50 -3.28
CA ALA A 110 -3.67 6.91 -4.47
C ALA A 110 -3.18 5.46 -4.23
N LEU A 111 -2.48 5.23 -3.11
CA LEU A 111 -2.02 3.89 -2.73
C LEU A 111 -3.17 2.93 -2.38
N ASP A 112 -4.24 3.42 -1.74
CA ASP A 112 -5.43 2.62 -1.44
C ASP A 112 -6.19 2.22 -2.73
N VAL A 113 -6.31 3.14 -3.70
CA VAL A 113 -6.85 2.84 -5.04
C VAL A 113 -5.97 1.83 -5.75
N LEU A 114 -4.65 2.03 -5.75
CA LEU A 114 -3.70 1.11 -6.38
C LEU A 114 -3.81 -0.31 -5.79
N ARG A 115 -3.90 -0.44 -4.47
CA ARG A 115 -4.10 -1.74 -3.81
C ARG A 115 -5.42 -2.40 -4.18
N THR A 116 -6.46 -1.61 -4.45
CA THR A 116 -7.78 -2.11 -4.85
C THR A 116 -7.77 -2.63 -6.28
N VAL A 117 -7.08 -1.94 -7.19
CA VAL A 117 -6.97 -2.31 -8.61
C VAL A 117 -5.94 -3.42 -8.83
N ASP A 118 -4.84 -3.40 -8.08
CA ASP A 118 -3.76 -4.40 -8.12
C ASP A 118 -3.49 -4.94 -6.70
N PRO A 119 -4.21 -5.99 -6.27
CA PRO A 119 -3.98 -6.62 -4.97
C PRO A 119 -2.54 -7.15 -4.80
N GLY A 120 -1.84 -7.43 -5.90
CA GLY A 120 -0.44 -7.86 -5.90
C GLY A 120 0.53 -6.75 -5.47
N ALA A 121 0.13 -5.48 -5.58
CA ALA A 121 0.95 -4.35 -5.14
C ALA A 121 1.30 -4.42 -3.65
N GLY A 122 0.44 -5.01 -2.81
CA GLY A 122 0.70 -5.14 -1.37
C GLY A 122 1.90 -6.04 -1.01
N SER A 123 2.41 -6.84 -1.97
CA SER A 123 3.63 -7.64 -1.80
C SER A 123 4.86 -7.00 -2.47
N ASP A 124 4.68 -5.86 -3.15
CA ASP A 124 5.75 -5.12 -3.80
C ASP A 124 6.53 -4.30 -2.76
N VAL A 125 7.86 -4.43 -2.77
CA VAL A 125 8.73 -3.76 -1.78
C VAL A 125 8.66 -2.24 -1.90
N ASN A 126 8.57 -1.69 -3.12
CA ASN A 126 8.48 -0.25 -3.33
C ASN A 126 7.12 0.28 -2.85
N PHE A 127 6.05 -0.45 -3.12
CA PHE A 127 4.72 -0.10 -2.61
C PHE A 127 4.72 -0.07 -1.07
N MET A 128 5.29 -1.09 -0.43
CA MET A 128 5.36 -1.18 1.03
C MET A 128 6.20 -0.05 1.64
N ARG A 129 7.34 0.26 1.03
CA ARG A 129 8.22 1.36 1.46
C ARG A 129 7.54 2.72 1.32
N THR A 130 6.90 2.98 0.20
CA THR A 130 6.18 4.23 -0.03
C THR A 130 4.95 4.34 0.87
N SER A 131 4.24 3.24 1.13
CA SER A 131 3.14 3.22 2.10
C SER A 131 3.62 3.55 3.52
N ALA A 132 4.77 3.03 3.94
CA ALA A 132 5.36 3.35 5.24
C ALA A 132 5.74 4.84 5.34
N LEU A 133 6.39 5.39 4.33
CA LEU A 133 6.74 6.82 4.27
C LEU A 133 5.50 7.72 4.33
N VAL A 134 4.45 7.39 3.57
CA VAL A 134 3.18 8.14 3.58
C VAL A 134 2.51 8.06 4.97
N TYR A 135 2.56 6.88 5.59
CA TYR A 135 2.05 6.67 6.94
C TYR A 135 2.77 7.53 7.98
N GLU A 136 4.11 7.59 7.94
CA GLU A 136 4.92 8.44 8.81
C GLU A 136 4.57 9.93 8.62
N ARG A 137 4.53 10.41 7.37
CA ARG A 137 4.17 11.80 7.05
C ARG A 137 2.76 12.17 7.54
N LEU A 138 1.81 11.23 7.49
CA LEU A 138 0.47 11.44 8.03
C LEU A 138 0.49 11.58 9.55
N ILE A 139 1.20 10.71 10.26
CA ILE A 139 1.32 10.81 11.72
C ILE A 139 2.00 12.13 12.12
N VAL A 140 3.06 12.53 11.45
CA VAL A 140 3.73 13.83 11.69
C VAL A 140 2.74 14.98 11.56
N ALA A 141 1.96 15.00 10.46
CA ALA A 141 0.96 16.03 10.21
C ALA A 141 -0.12 16.04 11.30
N GLU A 142 -0.62 14.86 11.71
CA GLU A 142 -1.64 14.75 12.75
C GLU A 142 -1.10 15.13 14.13
N LEU A 143 0.11 14.72 14.51
CA LEU A 143 0.73 15.13 15.77
C LEU A 143 0.94 16.64 15.82
N THR A 144 1.40 17.25 14.73
CA THR A 144 1.55 18.71 14.63
C THR A 144 0.20 19.42 14.79
N ARG A 145 -0.87 18.84 14.25
CA ARG A 145 -2.23 19.37 14.36
C ARG A 145 -2.84 19.19 15.77
N LEU A 146 -2.59 18.04 16.40
CA LEU A 146 -3.11 17.68 17.72
C LEU A 146 -2.39 18.41 18.85
N PHE A 147 -1.12 18.77 18.64
CA PHE A 147 -0.26 19.42 19.62
C PHE A 147 0.42 20.67 19.03
N PRO A 148 -0.35 21.72 18.67
CA PRO A 148 0.17 22.89 17.98
C PRO A 148 1.21 23.68 18.79
N GLU A 149 1.22 23.53 20.11
CA GLU A 149 2.18 24.16 21.02
C GLU A 149 3.44 23.31 21.29
N TYR A 150 3.52 22.08 20.76
CA TYR A 150 4.66 21.18 20.94
C TYR A 150 5.56 21.17 19.70
N GLY A 151 6.86 20.95 19.92
CA GLY A 151 7.81 20.67 18.86
C GLY A 151 7.69 19.22 18.39
N VAL A 152 7.43 19.01 17.11
CA VAL A 152 7.42 17.69 16.47
C VAL A 152 8.71 17.58 15.65
N LEU A 153 9.66 16.78 16.12
CA LEU A 153 11.01 16.66 15.56
C LEU A 153 11.22 15.27 14.97
N GLU A 154 11.44 15.20 13.66
CA GLU A 154 11.90 13.96 13.02
C GLU A 154 13.32 13.64 13.52
N GLN A 155 13.56 12.39 13.90
CA GLN A 155 14.87 11.94 14.35
C GLN A 155 15.58 11.18 13.22
N GLY A 156 16.89 11.38 13.12
CA GLY A 156 17.73 10.60 12.21
C GLY A 156 17.82 9.13 12.63
N VAL A 157 18.22 8.28 11.69
CA VAL A 157 18.30 6.81 11.81
C VAL A 157 19.06 6.32 13.06
N ASP A 158 19.98 7.13 13.59
CA ASP A 158 20.91 6.72 14.65
C ASP A 158 20.34 6.79 16.08
N LEU A 159 19.14 7.37 16.28
CA LEU A 159 18.60 7.63 17.64
C LEU A 159 17.55 6.61 18.10
N GLY A 160 17.17 5.65 17.26
CA GLY A 160 16.28 4.54 17.63
C GLY A 160 14.80 4.88 17.79
N ALA A 161 14.41 6.13 17.57
CA ALA A 161 13.02 6.55 17.40
C ALA A 161 12.89 7.27 16.05
N ASP A 162 11.73 7.16 15.41
CA ASP A 162 11.46 7.84 14.14
C ASP A 162 11.14 9.33 14.36
N LEU A 163 10.51 9.66 15.50
CA LEU A 163 10.05 11.01 15.81
C LEU A 163 10.09 11.31 17.31
N ARG A 164 10.16 12.59 17.66
CA ARG A 164 10.04 13.07 19.04
C ARG A 164 9.03 14.20 19.14
N VAL A 165 8.13 14.11 20.12
CA VAL A 165 7.24 15.21 20.52
C VAL A 165 7.84 15.86 21.77
N VAL A 166 8.05 17.17 21.76
CA VAL A 166 8.69 17.94 22.83
C VAL A 166 7.78 19.07 23.28
N THR A 167 7.48 19.14 24.58
CA THR A 167 6.68 20.21 25.15
C THR A 167 7.52 21.47 25.45
N PRO A 168 6.88 22.64 25.67
CA PRO A 168 7.61 23.87 26.02
C PRO A 168 8.48 23.76 27.28
N ASP A 169 8.10 22.91 28.23
CA ASP A 169 8.84 22.62 29.45
C ASP A 169 9.88 21.49 29.30
N GLN A 170 10.29 21.17 28.07
CA GLN A 170 11.34 20.20 27.74
C GLN A 170 11.05 18.74 28.14
N ARG A 171 9.79 18.39 28.44
CA ARG A 171 9.38 16.97 28.49
C ARG A 171 9.28 16.46 27.06
N SER A 172 9.54 15.17 26.88
CA SER A 172 9.46 14.58 25.55
C SER A 172 8.99 13.13 25.55
N VAL A 173 8.38 12.77 24.41
CA VAL A 173 7.99 11.42 24.06
C VAL A 173 8.71 11.05 22.78
N SER A 174 9.49 9.98 22.83
CA SER A 174 10.08 9.34 21.67
C SER A 174 9.06 8.38 21.04
N ILE A 175 8.85 8.50 19.74
CA ILE A 175 7.81 7.79 18.98
C ILE A 175 8.47 6.91 17.93
N GLU A 176 8.19 5.61 18.01
CA GLU A 176 8.56 4.61 17.01
C GLU A 176 7.32 4.27 16.17
N MET A 177 7.43 4.36 14.86
CA MET A 177 6.35 4.09 13.91
C MET A 177 6.59 2.77 13.19
N LYS A 178 5.53 1.98 13.03
CA LYS A 178 5.58 0.71 12.29
C LYS A 178 4.39 0.55 11.38
N TYR A 179 4.64 0.68 10.07
CA TYR A 179 3.70 0.30 9.04
C TYR A 179 3.86 -1.19 8.67
N LEU A 180 2.80 -1.97 8.86
CA LEU A 180 2.80 -3.41 8.68
C LEU A 180 1.72 -3.83 7.66
N THR A 181 1.96 -4.94 6.96
CA THR A 181 0.98 -5.48 5.98
C THR A 181 -0.31 -5.94 6.65
N GLN A 182 -1.37 -6.15 5.85
CA GLN A 182 -2.67 -6.65 6.33
C GLN A 182 -2.62 -8.02 7.02
N LYS A 183 -1.58 -8.83 6.78
CA LYS A 183 -1.42 -10.16 7.39
C LYS A 183 -0.47 -10.16 8.60
N SER A 184 0.12 -9.00 8.89
CA SER A 184 1.11 -8.84 9.96
C SER A 184 0.50 -8.19 11.20
N PHE A 185 1.20 -8.38 12.32
CA PHE A 185 0.90 -7.80 13.64
C PHE A 185 2.21 -7.35 14.29
N VAL A 186 2.12 -6.44 15.25
CA VAL A 186 3.29 -6.07 16.05
C VAL A 186 3.64 -7.23 16.99
N SER A 187 4.84 -7.78 16.79
CA SER A 187 5.32 -8.96 17.50
C SER A 187 5.87 -8.62 18.89
N ALA A 188 5.96 -9.63 19.75
CA ALA A 188 6.61 -9.52 21.06
C ALA A 188 8.12 -9.20 20.95
N GLN A 189 8.76 -9.48 19.81
CA GLN A 189 10.15 -9.12 19.58
C GLN A 189 10.30 -7.61 19.40
N TYR A 190 9.42 -6.97 18.62
CA TYR A 190 9.42 -5.51 18.46
C TYR A 190 9.17 -4.81 19.79
N VAL A 191 8.19 -5.26 20.57
CA VAL A 191 7.95 -4.69 21.90
C VAL A 191 9.17 -4.86 22.80
N ARG A 192 9.85 -6.02 22.82
CA ARG A 192 11.09 -6.19 23.60
C ARG A 192 12.20 -5.21 23.20
N GLN A 193 12.36 -4.94 21.90
CA GLN A 193 13.33 -3.96 21.42
C GLN A 193 12.98 -2.56 21.92
N LEU A 194 11.71 -2.14 21.80
CA LEU A 194 11.22 -0.87 22.33
C LEU A 194 11.46 -0.77 23.85
N LEU A 195 11.14 -1.82 24.60
CA LEU A 195 11.36 -1.85 26.05
C LEU A 195 12.84 -1.73 26.42
N GLY A 196 13.74 -2.28 25.61
CA GLY A 196 15.18 -2.12 25.79
C GLY A 196 15.61 -0.65 25.70
N MET A 197 15.09 0.08 24.71
CA MET A 197 15.35 1.51 24.54
C MET A 197 14.70 2.35 25.66
N ALA A 198 13.45 2.05 25.99
CA ALA A 198 12.72 2.76 27.04
C ALA A 198 13.32 2.56 28.45
N SER A 199 13.96 1.42 28.71
CA SER A 199 14.55 1.12 30.04
C SER A 199 15.82 1.94 30.34
N ILE A 200 16.47 2.49 29.32
CA ILE A 200 17.69 3.30 29.45
C ILE A 200 17.44 4.80 29.26
N SER A 201 16.21 5.19 28.92
CA SER A 201 15.83 6.57 28.68
C SER A 201 14.93 7.10 29.80
N VAL A 202 15.00 8.40 30.04
CA VAL A 202 14.10 9.11 30.95
C VAL A 202 12.78 9.51 30.29
N GLU A 203 12.75 9.49 28.95
CA GLU A 203 11.64 9.91 28.11
C GLU A 203 10.56 8.82 28.00
N GLY A 204 9.31 9.24 27.83
CA GLY A 204 8.23 8.31 27.47
C GLY A 204 8.46 7.75 26.06
N HIS A 205 8.12 6.48 25.85
CA HIS A 205 8.25 5.81 24.54
C HIS A 205 6.90 5.34 24.02
N LEU A 206 6.52 5.80 22.83
CA LEU A 206 5.27 5.42 22.18
C LEU A 206 5.55 4.58 20.95
N LEU A 207 4.93 3.40 20.85
CA LEU A 207 4.88 2.63 19.61
C LEU A 207 3.58 2.89 18.88
N VAL A 208 3.65 3.41 17.66
CA VAL A 208 2.48 3.66 16.80
C VAL A 208 2.48 2.70 15.62
N SER A 209 1.36 1.99 15.40
CA SER A 209 1.24 1.08 14.26
C SER A 209 -0.16 1.03 13.67
N ASN A 210 -0.24 0.80 12.36
CA ASN A 210 -1.50 0.54 11.67
C ASN A 210 -2.11 -0.84 12.02
N ARG A 211 -1.35 -1.69 12.72
CA ARG A 211 -1.75 -3.05 13.10
C ARG A 211 -1.76 -3.20 14.62
N ALA A 212 -2.61 -4.10 15.09
CA ALA A 212 -2.67 -4.43 16.51
C ALA A 212 -1.42 -5.19 16.97
N LEU A 213 -1.19 -5.15 18.29
CA LEU A 213 -0.27 -6.03 18.98
C LEU A 213 -0.75 -7.48 18.89
N THR A 214 0.19 -8.42 18.82
CA THR A 214 -0.10 -9.81 19.20
C THR A 214 -0.37 -9.88 20.71
N ARG A 215 -1.10 -10.90 21.18
CA ARG A 215 -1.39 -11.07 22.61
C ARG A 215 -0.11 -11.08 23.49
N PRO A 216 0.96 -11.83 23.14
CA PRO A 216 2.20 -11.79 23.91
C PRO A 216 2.86 -10.41 23.94
N ALA A 217 2.73 -9.63 22.85
CA ALA A 217 3.25 -8.25 22.79
C ALA A 217 2.48 -7.31 23.74
N ALA A 218 1.14 -7.45 23.79
CA ALA A 218 0.30 -6.66 24.70
C ALA A 218 0.54 -7.01 26.18
N GLU A 219 0.75 -8.30 26.49
CA GLU A 219 1.12 -8.76 27.84
C GLU A 219 2.47 -8.15 28.26
N LEU A 220 3.49 -8.21 27.41
CA LEU A 220 4.80 -7.59 27.68
C LEU A 220 4.74 -6.08 27.93
N LEU A 221 3.98 -5.35 27.11
CA LEU A 221 3.82 -3.91 27.28
C LEU A 221 3.08 -3.58 28.59
N SER A 222 2.05 -4.36 28.93
CA SER A 222 1.32 -4.19 30.19
C SER A 222 2.19 -4.50 31.41
N ASP A 223 3.03 -5.52 31.33
CA ASP A 223 3.98 -5.87 32.39
C ASP A 223 5.08 -4.81 32.57
N ALA A 224 5.50 -4.16 31.48
CA ALA A 224 6.43 -3.03 31.53
C ALA A 224 5.81 -1.82 32.24
N ARG A 225 4.57 -1.44 31.89
CA ARG A 225 3.85 -0.34 32.53
C ARG A 225 3.64 -0.58 34.02
N ARG A 226 3.28 -1.80 34.44
CA ARG A 226 3.16 -2.15 35.88
C ARG A 226 4.48 -2.04 36.65
N ARG A 227 5.63 -2.12 35.96
CA ARG A 227 6.96 -1.90 36.54
C ARG A 227 7.40 -0.43 36.51
N GLY A 228 6.53 0.48 36.08
CA GLY A 228 6.83 1.91 35.98
C GLY A 228 7.62 2.31 34.74
N ILE A 229 7.81 1.42 33.76
CA ILE A 229 8.43 1.79 32.48
C ILE A 229 7.42 2.64 31.69
N LYS A 230 7.83 3.86 31.30
CA LYS A 230 7.00 4.81 30.56
C LYS A 230 6.89 4.43 29.09
N VAL A 231 6.05 3.45 28.80
CA VAL A 231 5.81 2.96 27.45
C VAL A 231 4.33 2.88 27.15
N GLU A 232 3.93 3.28 25.96
CA GLU A 232 2.55 3.11 25.48
C GLU A 232 2.51 2.57 24.05
N PHE A 233 1.34 2.10 23.64
CA PHE A 233 1.05 1.67 22.28
C PHE A 233 -0.22 2.34 21.79
N SER A 234 -0.17 2.91 20.58
CA SER A 234 -1.33 3.40 19.88
C SER A 234 -1.49 2.69 18.54
N ARG A 235 -2.70 2.20 18.28
CA ARG A 235 -3.06 1.69 16.97
C ARG A 235 -3.69 2.82 16.16
N TRP A 236 -2.93 3.38 15.23
CA TRP A 236 -3.40 4.48 14.40
C TRP A 236 -3.57 4.02 12.95
N ARG A 237 -4.79 4.06 12.41
CA ARG A 237 -5.09 3.68 11.01
C ARG A 237 -5.43 4.90 10.16
N ASP A 238 -6.11 5.87 10.75
CA ASP A 238 -6.59 7.09 10.11
C ASP A 238 -7.00 8.12 11.16
N GLU A 239 -7.57 9.24 10.69
CA GLU A 239 -7.93 10.36 11.56
C GLU A 239 -8.99 10.00 12.62
N GLN A 240 -9.71 8.88 12.49
CA GLN A 240 -10.67 8.43 13.50
C GLN A 240 -9.96 7.93 14.76
N ASP A 241 -8.72 7.46 14.63
CA ASP A 241 -7.90 6.97 15.75
C ASP A 241 -7.09 8.12 16.41
N ASN A 242 -7.35 9.38 16.05
CA ASN A 242 -6.64 10.54 16.60
C ASN A 242 -6.86 10.75 18.10
N GLY A 243 -8.02 10.33 18.64
CA GLY A 243 -8.28 10.36 20.07
C GLY A 243 -7.31 9.46 20.84
N ASP A 244 -7.20 8.21 20.41
CA ASP A 244 -6.29 7.23 21.01
C ASP A 244 -4.82 7.65 20.91
N LEU A 245 -4.41 8.27 19.79
CA LEU A 245 -3.07 8.82 19.62
C LEU A 245 -2.81 10.00 20.58
N TYR A 246 -3.76 10.93 20.69
CA TYR A 246 -3.67 12.07 21.60
C TYR A 246 -3.57 11.61 23.07
N GLU A 247 -4.43 10.67 23.48
CA GLU A 247 -4.44 10.12 24.83
C GLU A 247 -3.12 9.42 25.17
N ALA A 248 -2.57 8.62 24.26
CA ALA A 248 -1.32 7.90 24.48
C ALA A 248 -0.11 8.85 24.65
N VAL A 249 -0.01 9.89 23.82
CA VAL A 249 1.04 10.91 23.94
C VAL A 249 0.87 11.69 25.25
N SER A 250 -0.35 12.11 25.56
CA SER A 250 -0.66 12.87 26.78
C SER A 250 -0.36 12.06 28.04
N ALA A 251 -0.71 10.77 28.07
CA ALA A 251 -0.44 9.90 29.21
C ALA A 251 1.06 9.80 29.51
N LEU A 252 1.89 9.67 28.47
CA LEU A 252 3.34 9.61 28.63
C LEU A 252 3.95 10.94 29.08
N LEU A 253 3.43 12.08 28.61
CA LEU A 253 3.90 13.40 29.02
C LEU A 253 3.57 13.72 30.49
N HIS A 254 2.46 13.21 31.03
CA HIS A 254 1.99 13.53 32.39
C HIS A 254 2.38 12.51 33.47
N ALA A 255 3.00 11.38 33.10
CA ALA A 255 3.34 10.30 34.02
C ALA A 255 4.27 10.71 35.19
N ASP A 256 5.00 11.83 35.08
CA ASP A 256 5.95 12.30 36.10
C ASP A 256 5.33 13.10 37.25
N GLY A 257 4.06 13.52 37.16
CA GLY A 257 3.43 14.38 38.15
C GLY A 257 2.94 13.69 39.43
N GLY A 258 3.09 12.37 39.57
CA GLY A 258 2.43 11.57 40.60
C GLY A 258 3.28 11.11 41.78
N ALA A 259 4.57 11.44 41.85
CA ALA A 259 5.50 10.92 42.85
C ALA A 259 5.97 11.97 43.88
N SER A 260 5.18 13.02 44.15
CA SER A 260 5.46 14.03 45.17
C SER A 260 4.82 13.70 46.52
#